data_AF-A0A2W1BJD5-F1
#
_entry.id   AF-A0A2W1BJD5-F1
#
_cell.length_a   1.000
_cell.length_b   1.000
_cell.length_c   1.000
_cell.angle_alpha   90.00
_cell.angle_beta   90.00
_cell.angle_gamma   90.00
#
_symmetry.space_group_name_H-M   'P 1'
#
loop_
_entity.id
_entity.type
_entity.pdbx_description
1 polymer ?
#
loop_
_entity_poly.entity_id
_entity_poly.type
_entity_poly.pdbx_seq_one_letter_code
_entity_poly.pdbx_strand_id
1 'polypeptide(L)' 'MKAKGELKEYEVIGRKLPSESEPKPPLYKMRIFSPDQIVAKSRFWYFLRQLKKFKKTTGEIVSIRVSTQSKLLYTVY' A
#
# COMPACT_ATOMS: atom_id res chain seq x y z
N MET A 1 5.72 8.77 -15.23
CA MET A 1 6.76 8.34 -14.25
C MET A 1 7.79 7.53 -15.01
N LYS A 2 9.07 7.88 -14.92
CA LYS A 2 10.13 6.93 -15.29
C LYS A 2 10.52 6.18 -14.02
N ALA A 3 10.43 4.85 -14.04
CA ALA A 3 11.03 4.05 -12.99
C ALA A 3 12.55 4.21 -13.09
N LYS A 4 13.19 4.68 -12.03
CA LYS A 4 14.64 4.51 -11.86
C LYS A 4 14.82 3.20 -11.09
N GLY A 5 15.42 2.20 -11.71
CA GLY A 5 15.75 0.92 -11.09
C GLY A 5 14.66 -0.15 -11.18
N GLU A 6 15.01 -1.31 -10.63
CA GLU A 6 14.16 -2.51 -10.58
C GLU A 6 12.95 -2.29 -9.65
N LEU A 7 11.76 -2.69 -10.12
CA LEU A 7 10.53 -2.55 -9.35
C LEU A 7 10.38 -3.71 -8.38
N LYS A 8 10.24 -3.40 -7.10
CA LYS A 8 9.86 -4.32 -6.04
C LYS A 8 8.36 -4.20 -5.78
N GLU A 9 7.73 -5.31 -5.45
CA GLU A 9 6.34 -5.33 -5.03
C GLU A 9 6.24 -4.99 -3.54
N TYR A 10 5.43 -3.99 -3.20
CA TYR A 10 5.10 -3.62 -1.83
C TYR A 10 3.61 -3.85 -1.58
N GLU A 11 3.29 -4.62 -0.56
CA GLU A 11 1.95 -4.65 0.02
C GLU A 11 1.85 -3.50 1.04
N VAL A 12 0.97 -2.54 0.78
CA VAL A 12 0.74 -1.39 1.66
C VAL A 12 -0.70 -1.45 2.17
N ILE A 13 -0.84 -1.39 3.49
CA ILE A 13 -2.12 -1.38 4.20
C ILE A 13 -2.26 -0.08 4.97
N GLY A 14 -3.39 0.61 4.81
CA GLY A 14 -3.68 1.85 5.54
C GLY A 14 -5.16 2.03 5.81
N ARG A 15 -5.47 2.91 6.75
CA ARG A 15 -6.84 3.24 7.18
C ARG A 15 -6.93 4.71 7.58
N LYS A 16 -8.15 5.23 7.64
CA LYS A 16 -8.43 6.51 8.29
C LYS A 16 -8.09 6.42 9.77
N LEU A 17 -7.78 7.56 10.37
CA LEU A 17 -7.73 7.64 11.83
C LEU A 17 -9.15 7.38 12.38
N PRO A 18 -9.27 6.60 13.47
CA PRO A 18 -10.55 6.43 14.15
C PRO A 18 -11.13 7.79 14.59
N SER A 19 -12.42 8.00 14.38
CA SER A 19 -13.18 9.15 14.88
C SER A 19 -14.37 8.68 15.70
N GLU A 20 -14.98 9.59 16.47
CA GLU A 20 -16.21 9.27 17.24
C GLU A 20 -17.33 8.73 16.34
N SER A 21 -17.42 9.25 15.12
CA SER A 21 -18.38 8.80 14.11
C SER A 21 -18.04 7.47 13.44
N GLU A 22 -16.76 7.09 13.36
CA GLU A 22 -16.29 5.86 12.73
C GLU A 22 -15.11 5.28 13.53
N PRO A 23 -15.38 4.58 14.65
CA PRO A 23 -14.34 4.09 15.55
C PRO A 23 -13.55 2.92 14.97
N LYS A 24 -14.12 2.21 13.99
CA LYS A 24 -13.48 1.07 13.30
C LYS A 24 -13.45 1.32 11.79
N PRO A 25 -12.57 2.21 11.30
CA PRO A 25 -12.47 2.51 9.89
C PRO A 25 -11.95 1.31 9.09
N PRO A 26 -12.40 1.13 7.83
CA PRO A 26 -11.98 0.02 6.99
C PRO A 26 -10.49 0.09 6.64
N LEU A 27 -9.86 -1.08 6.54
CA LEU A 27 -8.48 -1.24 6.07
C LEU A 27 -8.46 -1.35 4.55
N TYR A 28 -7.61 -0.54 3.90
CA TYR A 28 -7.36 -0.60 2.47
C TYR A 28 -5.98 -1.21 2.22
N LYS A 29 -5.96 -2.27 1.40
CA LYS A 29 -4.74 -2.97 0.97
C LYS A 29 -4.49 -2.71 -0.51
N MET A 30 -3.26 -2.33 -0.86
CA MET A 30 -2.83 -2.18 -2.25
C MET A 30 -1.48 -2.85 -2.48
N ARG A 31 -1.32 -3.45 -3.67
CA ARG A 31 -0.04 -3.93 -4.19
C ARG A 31 0.55 -2.82 -5.05
N ILE A 32 1.74 -2.35 -4.70
CA ILE A 32 2.39 -1.21 -5.33
C ILE A 32 3.77 -1.63 -5.80
N PHE A 33 4.02 -1.47 -7.10
CA PHE A 33 5.35 -1.69 -7.68
C PHE A 33 6.15 -0.39 -7.62
N SER A 34 7.29 -0.42 -6.93
CA SER A 34 8.18 0.73 -6.76
C SER A 34 9.62 0.31 -6.55
N PRO A 35 10.60 1.18 -6.83
CA PRO A 35 11.98 0.92 -6.46
C PRO A 35 12.15 0.90 -4.93
N ASP A 36 11.57 1.88 -4.25
CA ASP A 36 11.75 2.10 -2.82
C ASP A 36 10.44 2.17 -2.05
N GLN A 37 10.52 1.83 -0.76
CA GLN A 37 9.41 1.90 0.18
C GLN A 37 8.82 3.31 0.31
N ILE A 38 9.65 4.36 0.22
CA ILE A 38 9.22 5.76 0.30
C ILE A 38 8.30 6.10 -0.88
N VAL A 39 8.70 5.68 -2.09
CA VAL A 39 7.91 5.88 -3.31
C VAL A 39 6.62 5.07 -3.24
N ALA A 40 6.68 3.84 -2.69
CA ALA A 40 5.49 3.02 -2.47
C ALA A 40 4.47 3.69 -1.55
N LYS A 41 4.90 4.27 -0.41
CA LYS A 41 4.01 5.04 0.48
C LYS A 41 3.38 6.24 -0.23
N SER A 42 4.16 6.98 -1.02
CA SER A 42 3.65 8.13 -1.78
C SER A 42 2.59 7.70 -2.80
N ARG A 43 2.85 6.59 -3.52
CA ARG A 43 1.91 6.02 -4.50
C ARG A 43 0.62 5.52 -3.87
N PHE A 44 0.70 4.93 -2.68
CA PHE A 44 -0.46 4.49 -1.92
C PHE A 44 -1.42 5.66 -1.67
N TRP A 45 -0.90 6.78 -1.15
CA TRP A 45 -1.70 7.97 -0.91
C TRP A 45 -2.22 8.62 -2.19
N TYR A 46 -1.42 8.62 -3.26
CA TYR A 46 -1.84 9.12 -4.56
C TYR A 46 -3.08 8.37 -5.08
N PHE A 47 -3.05 7.04 -5.08
CA PHE A 47 -4.17 6.23 -5.55
C PHE A 47 -5.38 6.30 -4.61
N LEU A 48 -5.18 6.28 -3.29
CA LEU A 48 -6.28 6.43 -2.34
C LEU A 48 -6.99 7.78 -2.42
N ARG A 49 -6.25 8.85 -2.74
CA ARG A 49 -6.86 10.16 -3.00
C ARG A 49 -7.80 10.09 -4.21
N GLN A 50 -7.44 9.37 -5.26
CA GLN A 50 -8.28 9.20 -6.45
C GLN A 50 -9.48 8.28 -6.20
N LEU A 51 -9.27 7.16 -5.50
CA LEU A 51 -10.31 6.14 -5.32
C LEU A 51 -11.29 6.43 -4.18
N LYS A 52 -10.82 7.05 -3.09
CA LYS A 52 -11.59 7.21 -1.84
C LYS A 52 -11.56 8.63 -1.28
N LYS A 53 -11.04 9.61 -2.03
CA LYS A 53 -10.84 11.01 -1.58
C LYS A 53 -10.10 11.10 -0.25
N PHE A 54 -9.23 10.13 0.00
CA PHE A 54 -8.56 9.95 1.27
C PHE A 54 -7.18 10.61 1.25
N LYS A 55 -6.82 11.31 2.34
CA LYS A 55 -5.59 12.09 2.45
C LYS A 55 -4.64 11.48 3.48
N LYS A 56 -3.34 11.66 3.25
CA LYS A 56 -2.26 11.29 4.18
C LYS A 56 -2.42 11.90 5.58
N THR A 57 -2.95 13.12 5.67
CA THR A 57 -3.13 13.83 6.96
C THR A 57 -4.27 13.26 7.80
N THR A 58 -5.27 12.65 7.17
CA THR A 58 -6.47 12.10 7.82
C THR A 58 -6.35 10.60 8.11
N GLY A 59 -5.16 10.03 7.91
CA GLY A 59 -4.96 8.60 7.80
C GLY A 59 -3.58 8.13 8.21
N GLU A 60 -3.47 6.83 8.41
CA GLU A 60 -2.22 6.18 8.76
C GLU A 60 -1.96 4.95 7.88
N ILE A 61 -0.68 4.66 7.65
CA ILE A 61 -0.25 3.39 7.07
C ILE A 61 -0.03 2.44 8.24
N VAL A 62 -0.83 1.37 8.29
CA VAL A 62 -0.79 0.36 9.36
C VAL A 62 0.36 -0.61 9.13
N SER A 63 0.59 -1.00 7.88
CA SER A 63 1.65 -1.95 7.54
C SER A 63 2.16 -1.72 6.13
N ILE A 64 3.43 -2.03 5.92
CA ILE A 64 4.07 -2.02 4.61
C ILE A 64 5.07 -3.17 4.57
N ARG A 65 4.88 -4.08 3.61
CA ARG A 65 5.69 -5.30 3.46
C ARG A 65 6.19 -5.40 2.04
N VAL A 66 7.43 -5.83 1.86
CA VAL A 66 7.95 -6.20 0.54
C VAL A 66 7.41 -7.59 0.24
N SER A 67 6.60 -7.70 -0.81
CA SER A 67 6.16 -9.00 -1.32
C SER A 67 7.34 -9.59 -2.09
N THR A 68 8.12 -10.42 -1.41
CA THR A 68 9.08 -11.30 -2.07
C THR A 68 8.25 -12.42 -2.65
N GLN A 69 8.00 -12.38 -3.96
CA GLN A 69 7.30 -13.45 -4.63
C GLN A 69 8.13 -14.74 -4.44
N SER A 70 7.73 -15.59 -3.49
CA SER A 70 8.21 -16.96 -3.40
C SER A 70 7.66 -17.70 -4.62
N LYS A 71 8.36 -17.57 -5.73
CA LYS A 71 8.30 -18.49 -6.86
C LYS A 71 8.90 -19.83 -6.44
N LEU A 72 8.40 -20.47 -5.38
CA LEU A 72 8.92 -21.76 -4.97
C LEU A 72 7.78 -22.69 -4.52
N LEU A 73 7.45 -23.60 -5.44
CA LEU A 73 7.04 -25.00 -5.22
C LEU A 73 5.54 -25.34 -5.05
N TYR A 74 4.65 -24.78 -5.88
CA TYR A 74 3.32 -25.39 -6.12
C TYR A 74 3.06 -25.68 -7.61
N THR A 75 4.10 -26.09 -8.32
CA THR A 75 3.95 -26.84 -9.57
C THR A 75 4.55 -28.21 -9.30
N VAL A 76 3.76 -29.26 -9.54
CA VAL A 76 4.04 -30.69 -9.32
C VAL A 76 3.71 -31.21 -7.92
N TYR A 77 2.41 -31.34 -7.62
CA TYR A 77 1.79 -32.55 -7.05
C TYR A 77 0.38 -32.68 -7.61
#